data_AF-A0A2P9GXH5-F1
#
_entry.id   AF-A0A2P9GXH5-F1
#
_cell.length_a   1.000
_cell.length_b   1.000
_cell.length_c   1.000
_cell.angle_alpha   90.00
_cell.angle_beta   90.00
_cell.angle_gamma   90.00
#
_symmetry.space_group_name_H-M   'P 1'
#
loop_
_entity.id
_entity.type
_entity.pdbx_description
1 polymer ?
#
loop_
_entity_poly.entity_id
_entity_poly.type
_entity_poly.pdbx_seq_one_letter_code
_entity_poly.pdbx_strand_id
1 'polypeptide(L)'
;MQKDSERLRELSINHPSAWDMDRFRANWLLFVETLLKEEANSLIPSRRIRWQIEQTPAFQEVVADWDNMDGLHRLDAWKRLLLAAEDACRTILPACFQCGECCRVGSPTLHLEDLVLLQSGKIPWDQLVTLRKGEPALSPFDGRPFVLPEGRIKVREKEGLRECVFLISETDRCSIYDDRPLQCRAQACWDPIPASETAEMPFLLREHIFQGVDLMMEIIAEHETRCGFAVLPGAFEELSRSSGGNIQEVLRLLSYEEHFRQFVSDKFKIDKFKIPAQNMELLFGRSFTRMTTLFGFRVAEEPDGTRCLLVDEPGGRA
;
A
#
# COMPACT_ATOMS: atom_id res chain seq x y z
N MET A 1 -8.86 -41.13 -41.04
CA MET A 1 -7.42 -41.03 -41.38
C MET A 1 -6.93 -39.59 -41.50
N GLN A 2 -7.40 -38.77 -42.46
CA GLN A 2 -6.90 -37.38 -42.59
C GLN A 2 -7.46 -36.43 -41.52
N LYS A 3 -8.75 -36.60 -41.15
CA LYS A 3 -9.38 -35.88 -40.01
C LYS A 3 -8.83 -36.27 -38.63
N ASP A 4 -8.41 -37.52 -38.44
CA ASP A 4 -7.78 -37.95 -37.18
C ASP A 4 -6.34 -37.40 -37.06
N SER A 5 -5.64 -37.25 -38.18
CA SER A 5 -4.31 -36.65 -38.27
C SER A 5 -4.32 -35.14 -38.01
N GLU A 6 -5.35 -34.42 -38.47
CA GLU A 6 -5.56 -33.01 -38.12
C GLU A 6 -5.96 -32.82 -36.64
N ARG A 7 -6.84 -33.68 -36.11
CA ARG A 7 -7.24 -33.65 -34.69
C ARG A 7 -6.07 -33.99 -33.76
N LEU A 8 -5.19 -34.92 -34.15
CA LEU A 8 -3.94 -35.22 -33.46
C LEU A 8 -2.89 -34.10 -33.60
N ARG A 9 -2.89 -33.33 -34.69
CA ARG A 9 -2.05 -32.13 -34.84
C ARG A 9 -2.53 -30.97 -33.95
N GLU A 10 -3.84 -30.75 -33.84
CA GLU A 10 -4.40 -29.77 -32.90
C GLU A 10 -4.21 -30.18 -31.42
N LEU A 11 -4.26 -31.49 -31.11
CA LEU A 11 -3.89 -32.03 -29.80
C LEU A 11 -2.36 -31.95 -29.56
N SER A 12 -1.55 -32.11 -30.60
CA SER A 12 -0.08 -32.00 -30.55
C SER A 12 0.42 -30.56 -30.36
N ILE A 13 -0.38 -29.55 -30.68
CA ILE A 13 -0.06 -28.12 -30.43
C ILE A 13 -0.44 -27.71 -28.99
N ASN A 14 -1.28 -28.49 -28.31
CA ASN A 14 -1.68 -28.30 -26.92
C ASN A 14 -1.06 -29.32 -25.96
N HIS A 15 -0.14 -30.15 -26.42
CA HIS A 15 0.53 -31.15 -25.59
C HIS A 15 1.86 -30.60 -25.05
N PRO A 16 2.15 -30.69 -23.73
CA PRO A 16 3.34 -30.12 -23.10
C PRO A 16 4.66 -30.52 -23.75
N SER A 17 4.70 -31.70 -24.38
CA SER A 17 5.89 -32.22 -25.08
C SER A 17 6.42 -31.33 -26.20
N ALA A 18 5.58 -30.46 -26.79
CA ALA A 18 5.94 -29.63 -27.94
C ALA A 18 6.02 -28.13 -27.59
N TRP A 19 5.80 -27.75 -26.34
CA TRP A 19 5.81 -26.34 -25.94
C TRP A 19 7.23 -25.79 -25.84
N ASP A 20 7.44 -24.60 -26.39
CA ASP A 20 8.56 -23.74 -26.01
C ASP A 20 8.30 -23.10 -24.63
N MET A 21 9.31 -22.39 -24.10
CA MET A 21 9.22 -21.72 -22.80
C MET A 21 8.06 -20.71 -22.72
N ASP A 22 7.78 -19.97 -23.79
CA ASP A 22 6.72 -18.97 -23.80
C ASP A 22 5.34 -19.62 -23.73
N ARG A 23 5.13 -20.69 -24.51
CA ARG A 23 3.90 -21.50 -24.46
C ARG A 23 3.75 -22.20 -23.12
N PHE A 24 4.82 -22.71 -22.53
CA PHE A 24 4.81 -23.25 -21.16
C PHE A 24 4.34 -22.19 -20.16
N ARG A 25 4.93 -21.00 -20.15
CA ARG A 25 4.56 -19.90 -19.24
C ARG A 25 3.11 -19.46 -19.40
N ALA A 26 2.62 -19.39 -20.64
CA ALA A 26 1.24 -19.03 -20.92
C ALA A 26 0.24 -20.09 -20.39
N ASN A 27 0.52 -21.38 -20.61
CA ASN A 27 -0.32 -22.45 -20.10
C ASN A 27 -0.23 -22.59 -18.58
N TRP A 28 0.94 -22.34 -18.00
CA TRP A 28 1.12 -22.25 -16.55
C TRP A 28 0.24 -21.17 -15.94
N LEU A 29 0.27 -19.96 -16.49
CA LEU A 29 -0.56 -18.85 -16.02
C LEU A 29 -2.04 -19.23 -16.06
N LEU A 30 -2.51 -19.80 -17.18
CA LEU A 30 -3.90 -20.21 -17.35
C LEU A 30 -4.32 -21.30 -16.35
N PHE A 31 -3.45 -22.27 -16.10
CA PHE A 31 -3.70 -23.33 -15.14
C PHE A 31 -3.82 -22.76 -13.72
N VAL A 32 -2.86 -21.93 -13.30
CA VAL A 32 -2.90 -21.28 -11.97
C VAL A 32 -4.16 -20.42 -11.83
N GLU A 33 -4.55 -19.64 -12.84
CA GLU A 33 -5.79 -18.87 -12.81
C GLU A 33 -7.05 -19.75 -12.68
N THR A 34 -7.05 -20.93 -13.31
CA THR A 34 -8.16 -21.88 -13.22
C THR A 34 -8.23 -22.48 -11.82
N LEU A 35 -7.10 -22.93 -11.29
CA LEU A 35 -6.97 -23.49 -9.95
C LEU A 35 -7.44 -22.48 -8.88
N LEU A 36 -7.06 -21.21 -9.03
CA LEU A 36 -7.47 -20.14 -8.13
C LEU A 36 -8.95 -19.76 -8.23
N LYS A 37 -9.58 -19.93 -9.40
CA LYS A 37 -11.03 -19.75 -9.56
C LYS A 37 -11.83 -20.88 -8.92
N GLU A 38 -11.32 -22.10 -8.96
CA GLU A 38 -11.95 -23.23 -8.26
C GLU A 38 -11.88 -23.06 -6.74
N GLU A 39 -10.81 -22.41 -6.26
CA GLU A 39 -10.61 -22.04 -4.86
C GLU A 39 -11.17 -20.64 -4.51
N ALA A 40 -12.13 -20.08 -5.28
CA ALA A 40 -12.58 -18.68 -5.16
C ALA A 40 -13.14 -18.26 -3.79
N ASN A 41 -13.41 -19.21 -2.88
CA ASN A 41 -13.79 -18.93 -1.48
C ASN A 41 -12.59 -18.85 -0.53
N SER A 42 -11.36 -19.00 -1.03
CA SER A 42 -10.13 -18.90 -0.26
C SER A 42 -9.87 -17.45 0.14
N LEU A 43 -9.59 -17.24 1.43
CA LEU A 43 -9.16 -15.95 1.97
C LEU A 43 -7.72 -15.59 1.55
N ILE A 44 -7.01 -16.52 0.90
CA ILE A 44 -5.62 -16.35 0.50
C ILE A 44 -5.55 -15.63 -0.84
N PRO A 45 -4.75 -14.55 -0.95
CA PRO A 45 -4.62 -13.85 -2.23
C PRO A 45 -4.04 -14.72 -3.34
N SER A 46 -4.62 -14.60 -4.54
CA SER A 46 -4.18 -15.28 -5.76
C SER A 46 -2.69 -15.13 -6.06
N ARG A 47 -2.14 -13.90 -5.92
CA ARG A 47 -0.71 -13.65 -6.13
C ARG A 47 0.16 -14.40 -5.12
N ARG A 48 -0.30 -14.52 -3.88
CA ARG A 48 0.40 -15.26 -2.83
C ARG A 48 0.48 -16.74 -3.17
N ILE A 49 -0.63 -17.36 -3.58
CA ILE A 49 -0.67 -18.79 -3.94
C ILE A 49 0.23 -19.03 -5.14
N ARG A 50 0.08 -18.25 -6.21
CA ARG A 50 0.95 -18.33 -7.40
C ARG A 50 2.42 -18.28 -7.00
N TRP A 51 2.80 -17.29 -6.20
CA TRP A 51 4.18 -17.14 -5.77
C TRP A 51 4.64 -18.35 -4.95
N GLN A 52 3.83 -18.86 -4.03
CA GLN A 52 4.16 -20.05 -3.25
C GLN A 52 4.46 -21.26 -4.16
N ILE A 53 3.64 -21.47 -5.19
CA ILE A 53 3.85 -22.54 -6.16
C ILE A 53 5.15 -22.31 -6.94
N GLU A 54 5.39 -21.08 -7.38
CA GLU A 54 6.60 -20.69 -8.10
C GLU A 54 7.86 -20.86 -7.24
N GLN A 55 7.78 -20.78 -5.92
CA GLN A 55 8.91 -21.05 -5.02
C GLN A 55 9.15 -22.54 -4.74
N THR A 56 8.31 -23.45 -5.24
CA THR A 56 8.53 -24.89 -5.04
C THR A 56 9.76 -25.38 -5.82
N PRO A 57 10.54 -26.34 -5.28
CA PRO A 57 11.64 -26.97 -6.03
C PRO A 57 11.16 -27.53 -7.38
N ALA A 58 9.97 -28.13 -7.41
CA ALA A 58 9.36 -28.65 -8.62
C ALA A 58 9.22 -27.58 -9.71
N PHE A 59 8.70 -26.39 -9.38
CA PHE A 59 8.59 -25.31 -10.36
C PHE A 59 9.96 -24.80 -10.81
N GLN A 60 10.87 -24.54 -9.87
CA GLN A 60 12.19 -23.99 -10.18
C GLN A 60 13.02 -24.93 -11.06
N GLU A 61 13.03 -26.23 -10.78
CA GLU A 61 13.71 -27.24 -11.60
C GLU A 61 13.11 -27.32 -13.02
N VAL A 62 11.79 -27.32 -13.12
CA VAL A 62 11.10 -27.41 -14.42
C VAL A 62 11.40 -26.19 -15.27
N VAL A 63 11.34 -24.98 -14.71
CA VAL A 63 11.64 -23.74 -15.44
C VAL A 63 13.11 -23.66 -15.85
N ALA A 64 14.03 -24.08 -14.97
CA ALA A 64 15.46 -24.02 -15.25
C ALA A 64 15.89 -24.94 -16.41
N ASP A 65 15.21 -26.07 -16.60
CA ASP A 65 15.65 -27.11 -17.53
C ASP A 65 14.67 -27.38 -18.70
N TRP A 66 13.53 -26.68 -18.76
CA TRP A 66 12.46 -26.93 -19.75
C TRP A 66 12.94 -27.02 -21.21
N ASP A 67 13.81 -26.10 -21.62
CA ASP A 67 14.30 -26.03 -22.99
C ASP A 67 15.26 -27.18 -23.35
N ASN A 68 15.88 -27.83 -22.34
CA ASN A 68 16.75 -28.98 -22.52
C ASN A 68 16.00 -30.32 -22.44
N MET A 69 14.77 -30.33 -21.90
CA MET A 69 13.97 -31.55 -21.78
C MET A 69 13.42 -32.00 -23.15
N ASP A 70 13.48 -33.30 -23.39
CA ASP A 70 12.73 -33.91 -24.50
C ASP A 70 11.23 -33.93 -24.22
N GLY A 71 10.44 -34.31 -25.23
CA GLY A 71 8.98 -34.28 -25.14
C GLY A 71 8.37 -35.18 -24.04
N LEU A 72 9.01 -36.32 -23.71
CA LEU A 72 8.53 -37.19 -22.63
C LEU A 72 8.82 -36.57 -21.26
N HIS A 73 10.03 -36.05 -21.08
CA HIS A 73 10.43 -35.38 -19.85
C HIS A 73 9.60 -34.11 -19.60
N ARG A 74 9.26 -33.34 -20.65
CA ARG A 74 8.34 -32.18 -20.54
C ARG A 74 6.95 -32.57 -20.07
N LEU A 75 6.41 -33.69 -20.56
CA LEU A 75 5.10 -34.18 -20.13
C LEU A 75 5.11 -34.55 -18.64
N ASP A 76 6.13 -35.27 -18.19
CA ASP A 76 6.23 -35.69 -16.79
C ASP A 76 6.57 -34.52 -15.87
N ALA A 77 7.41 -33.59 -16.31
CA ALA A 77 7.64 -32.31 -15.64
C ALA A 77 6.34 -31.52 -15.46
N TRP A 78 5.52 -31.41 -16.51
CA TRP A 78 4.22 -30.74 -16.44
C TRP A 78 3.29 -31.43 -15.43
N LYS A 79 3.13 -32.75 -15.46
CA LYS A 79 2.30 -33.48 -14.49
C LYS A 79 2.76 -33.27 -13.05
N ARG A 80 4.08 -33.35 -12.80
CA ARG A 80 4.64 -33.07 -11.46
C ARG A 80 4.32 -31.66 -11.02
N LEU A 81 4.37 -30.70 -11.93
CA LEU A 81 4.07 -29.31 -11.65
C LEU A 81 2.60 -29.09 -11.28
N LEU A 82 1.68 -29.71 -12.01
CA LEU A 82 0.24 -29.66 -11.69
C LEU A 82 -0.04 -30.20 -10.27
N LEU A 83 0.54 -31.35 -9.92
CA LEU A 83 0.39 -31.95 -8.59
C LEU A 83 0.99 -31.06 -7.49
N ALA A 84 2.18 -30.50 -7.72
CA ALA A 84 2.82 -29.59 -6.76
C ALA A 84 2.00 -28.30 -6.56
N ALA A 85 1.34 -27.80 -7.60
CA ALA A 85 0.48 -26.64 -7.51
C ALA A 85 -0.78 -26.90 -6.69
N GLU A 86 -1.46 -28.02 -6.95
CA GLU A 86 -2.63 -28.44 -6.17
C GLU A 86 -2.29 -28.62 -4.68
N ASP A 87 -1.14 -29.25 -4.38
CA ASP A 87 -0.67 -29.42 -3.00
C ASP A 87 -0.36 -28.08 -2.32
N ALA A 88 0.32 -27.17 -3.04
CA ALA A 88 0.62 -25.83 -2.53
C ALA A 88 -0.64 -24.98 -2.28
N CYS A 89 -1.72 -25.18 -3.04
CA CYS A 89 -3.02 -24.55 -2.75
C CYS A 89 -3.64 -25.07 -1.44
N ARG A 90 -3.48 -26.37 -1.15
CA ARG A 90 -4.04 -27.01 0.05
C ARG A 90 -3.19 -26.75 1.30
N THR A 91 -1.88 -26.63 1.14
CA THR A 91 -0.92 -26.48 2.24
C THR A 91 -0.42 -25.04 2.29
N ILE A 92 -1.15 -24.18 2.99
CA ILE A 92 -0.75 -22.78 3.13
C ILE A 92 0.35 -22.67 4.19
N LEU A 93 1.57 -22.33 3.75
CA LEU A 93 2.71 -22.18 4.66
C LEU A 93 2.54 -20.90 5.51
N PRO A 94 2.71 -20.96 6.85
CA PRO A 94 2.44 -19.82 7.73
C PRO A 94 3.60 -18.81 7.76
N ALA A 95 4.00 -18.32 6.58
CA ALA A 95 5.06 -17.33 6.41
C ALA A 95 4.72 -16.34 5.30
N CYS A 96 5.26 -15.12 5.40
CA CYS A 96 5.19 -14.15 4.32
C CYS A 96 6.16 -14.53 3.20
N PHE A 97 5.67 -14.57 1.96
CA PHE A 97 6.43 -14.93 0.77
C PHE A 97 6.95 -13.73 -0.02
N GLN A 98 6.76 -12.50 0.48
CA GLN A 98 7.11 -11.27 -0.23
C GLN A 98 6.45 -11.16 -1.62
N CYS A 99 5.20 -11.60 -1.74
CA CYS A 99 4.41 -11.49 -2.98
C CYS A 99 3.89 -10.07 -3.29
N GLY A 100 4.14 -9.11 -2.40
CA GLY A 100 3.75 -7.70 -2.55
C GLY A 100 2.24 -7.40 -2.46
N GLU A 101 1.35 -8.40 -2.30
CA GLU A 101 -0.10 -8.19 -2.32
C GLU A 101 -0.56 -7.20 -1.23
N CYS A 102 -0.29 -7.50 0.04
CA CYS A 102 -0.69 -6.61 1.14
C CYS A 102 -0.04 -5.22 1.03
N CYS A 103 1.19 -5.15 0.52
CA CYS A 103 1.91 -3.90 0.29
C CYS A 103 1.25 -3.02 -0.78
N ARG A 104 0.43 -3.58 -1.68
CA ARG A 104 -0.31 -2.84 -2.72
C ARG A 104 -1.65 -2.31 -2.23
N VAL A 105 -2.23 -2.99 -1.24
CA VAL A 105 -3.49 -2.58 -0.62
C VAL A 105 -3.28 -1.41 0.32
N GLY A 106 -2.14 -1.36 1.01
CA GLY A 106 -1.79 -0.25 1.87
C GLY A 106 -0.44 -0.40 2.56
N SER A 107 0.07 0.71 3.07
CA SER A 107 1.21 0.73 3.98
C SER A 107 0.80 0.52 5.44
N PRO A 108 1.72 0.04 6.31
CA PRO A 108 1.41 -0.19 7.72
C PRO A 108 1.25 1.12 8.51
N THR A 109 0.33 1.10 9.47
CA THR A 109 0.27 2.01 10.61
C THR A 109 1.18 1.46 11.71
N LEU A 110 2.02 2.32 12.27
CA LEU A 110 3.03 1.93 13.24
C LEU A 110 2.42 1.82 14.64
N HIS A 111 2.89 0.82 15.38
CA HIS A 111 2.58 0.63 16.79
C HIS A 111 3.71 1.15 17.68
N LEU A 112 3.45 1.35 18.97
CA LEU A 112 4.43 1.90 19.90
C LEU A 112 5.75 1.09 19.90
N GLU A 113 5.67 -0.23 19.74
CA GLU A 113 6.85 -1.10 19.61
C GLU A 113 7.74 -0.76 18.41
N ASP A 114 7.19 -0.17 17.35
CA ASP A 114 7.94 0.22 16.16
C ASP A 114 8.78 1.49 16.38
N LEU A 115 8.68 2.15 17.54
CA LEU A 115 9.53 3.31 17.89
C LEU A 115 11.03 2.99 17.73
N VAL A 116 11.44 1.75 18.06
CA VAL A 116 12.82 1.31 17.91
C VAL A 116 13.30 1.34 16.46
N LEU A 117 12.42 1.11 15.48
CA LEU A 117 12.75 1.15 14.05
C LEU A 117 13.06 2.57 13.59
N LEU A 118 12.43 3.57 14.21
CA LEU A 118 12.70 4.99 13.94
C LEU A 118 13.99 5.44 14.63
N GLN A 119 14.19 5.04 15.89
CA GLN A 119 15.38 5.38 16.68
C GLN A 119 16.67 4.79 16.09
N SER A 120 16.59 3.58 15.53
CA SER A 120 17.71 2.91 14.85
C SER A 120 17.87 3.29 13.38
N GLY A 121 17.02 4.19 12.86
CA GLY A 121 17.09 4.68 11.48
C GLY A 121 16.71 3.67 10.41
N LYS A 122 16.06 2.55 10.79
CA LYS A 122 15.59 1.51 9.86
C LYS A 122 14.40 1.98 9.03
N ILE A 123 13.55 2.82 9.62
CA ILE A 123 12.49 3.53 8.91
C ILE A 123 12.84 5.01 8.93
N PRO A 124 13.20 5.59 7.77
CA PRO A 124 13.50 7.01 7.68
C PRO A 124 12.26 7.85 7.98
N TRP A 125 12.48 8.99 8.63
CA TRP A 125 11.40 9.88 9.09
C TRP A 125 10.62 10.51 7.93
N ASP A 126 11.28 10.67 6.77
CA ASP A 126 10.67 11.19 5.55
C ASP A 126 9.76 10.18 4.82
N GLN A 127 9.79 8.91 5.24
CA GLN A 127 8.89 7.86 4.79
C GLN A 127 7.67 7.72 5.70
N LEU A 128 7.44 8.66 6.62
CA LEU A 128 6.33 8.64 7.56
C LEU A 128 5.36 9.80 7.33
N VAL A 129 4.10 9.54 7.64
CA VAL A 129 3.01 10.52 7.62
C VAL A 129 2.16 10.35 8.87
N THR A 130 1.74 11.46 9.46
CA THR A 130 0.72 11.46 10.50
C THR A 130 -0.67 11.44 9.88
N LEU A 131 -1.47 10.45 10.23
CA LEU A 131 -2.91 10.48 10.07
C LEU A 131 -3.48 11.22 11.28
N ARG A 132 -4.20 12.33 11.07
CA ARG A 132 -4.68 13.14 12.19
C ARG A 132 -5.99 12.60 12.76
N LYS A 133 -6.20 12.89 14.03
CA LYS A 133 -7.49 12.67 14.70
C LYS A 133 -8.62 13.30 13.89
N GLY A 134 -9.72 12.55 13.72
CA GLY A 134 -10.88 12.98 12.96
C GLY A 134 -10.80 12.69 11.46
N GLU A 135 -9.64 12.34 10.90
CA GLU A 135 -9.55 11.96 9.48
C GLU A 135 -10.32 10.66 9.20
N PRO A 136 -10.97 10.54 8.04
CA PRO A 136 -11.57 9.29 7.60
C PRO A 136 -10.49 8.27 7.24
N ALA A 137 -10.70 7.03 7.65
CA ALA A 137 -9.87 5.89 7.32
C ALA A 137 -10.74 4.69 6.94
N LEU A 138 -10.15 3.69 6.28
CA LEU A 138 -10.81 2.43 5.98
C LEU A 138 -10.31 1.37 6.97
N SER A 139 -11.24 0.61 7.52
CA SER A 139 -10.92 -0.57 8.31
C SER A 139 -10.12 -1.56 7.46
N PRO A 140 -8.96 -2.07 7.95
CA PRO A 140 -8.16 -3.03 7.21
C PRO A 140 -8.82 -4.41 7.13
N PHE A 141 -9.89 -4.66 7.89
CA PHE A 141 -10.56 -5.95 7.99
C PHE A 141 -11.76 -6.09 7.06
N ASP A 142 -12.66 -5.09 7.06
CA ASP A 142 -13.93 -5.12 6.34
C ASP A 142 -14.09 -3.97 5.34
N GLY A 143 -13.08 -3.11 5.20
CA GLY A 143 -13.09 -1.98 4.29
C GLY A 143 -14.10 -0.89 4.64
N ARG A 144 -14.75 -0.96 5.81
CA ARG A 144 -15.74 0.05 6.19
C ARG A 144 -15.05 1.36 6.57
N PRO A 145 -15.61 2.51 6.17
CA PRO A 145 -15.09 3.79 6.59
C PRO A 145 -15.33 3.99 8.09
N PHE A 146 -14.33 4.54 8.77
CA PHE A 146 -14.42 4.98 10.16
C PHE A 146 -13.64 6.29 10.34
N VAL A 147 -13.90 6.98 11.44
CA VAL A 147 -13.20 8.21 11.80
C VAL A 147 -12.11 7.86 12.81
N LEU A 148 -10.89 8.34 12.57
CA LEU A 148 -9.77 8.09 13.49
C LEU A 148 -10.04 8.76 14.85
N PRO A 149 -10.04 8.00 15.97
CA PRO A 149 -10.31 8.55 17.29
C PRO A 149 -9.13 9.37 17.83
N GLU A 150 -7.93 9.13 17.31
CA GLU A 150 -6.66 9.75 17.70
C GLU A 150 -5.70 9.84 16.49
N GLY A 151 -4.61 10.58 16.64
CA GLY A 151 -3.56 10.63 15.63
C GLY A 151 -2.81 9.30 15.53
N ARG A 152 -2.34 8.91 14.35
CA ARG A 152 -1.55 7.69 14.14
C ARG A 152 -0.38 7.96 13.19
N ILE A 153 0.74 7.28 13.39
CA ILE A 153 1.86 7.32 12.45
C ILE A 153 1.72 6.19 11.43
N LYS A 154 1.77 6.52 10.15
CA LYS A 154 1.72 5.54 9.04
C LYS A 154 2.96 5.67 8.17
N VAL A 155 3.42 4.55 7.63
CA VAL A 155 4.38 4.55 6.52
C VAL A 155 3.73 5.20 5.30
N ARG A 156 4.49 5.95 4.49
CA ARG A 156 3.98 6.57 3.27
C ARG A 156 3.64 5.54 2.19
N GLU A 157 2.73 5.93 1.33
CA GLU A 157 2.41 5.23 0.09
C GLU A 157 3.03 6.00 -1.09
N LYS A 158 3.27 5.31 -2.19
CA LYS A 158 3.76 5.92 -3.43
C LYS A 158 2.74 6.91 -3.96
N GLU A 159 3.23 7.99 -4.57
CA GLU A 159 2.35 9.07 -5.01
C GLU A 159 1.31 8.58 -6.04
N GLY A 160 0.04 8.94 -5.82
CA GLY A 160 -1.08 8.52 -6.65
C GLY A 160 -1.43 7.02 -6.58
N LEU A 161 -0.88 6.28 -5.60
CA LEU A 161 -1.13 4.86 -5.39
C LEU A 161 -1.34 4.60 -3.89
N ARG A 162 -2.03 3.49 -3.57
CA ARG A 162 -2.08 2.94 -2.21
C ARG A 162 -0.90 2.02 -1.87
N GLU A 163 0.06 1.90 -2.78
CA GLU A 163 1.19 0.99 -2.65
C GLU A 163 2.22 1.52 -1.65
N CYS A 164 2.64 0.69 -0.70
CA CYS A 164 3.67 1.04 0.29
C CYS A 164 4.97 1.49 -0.39
N VAL A 165 5.58 2.57 0.13
CA VAL A 165 6.81 3.13 -0.45
C VAL A 165 8.00 2.17 -0.44
N PHE A 166 8.00 1.19 0.48
CA PHE A 166 9.06 0.17 0.57
C PHE A 166 8.85 -1.04 -0.35
N LEU A 167 7.76 -1.10 -1.13
CA LEU A 167 7.60 -2.15 -2.14
C LEU A 167 8.45 -1.81 -3.37
N ILE A 168 9.38 -2.69 -3.73
CA ILE A 168 10.20 -2.56 -4.94
C ILE A 168 9.36 -3.02 -6.14
N SER A 169 9.00 -2.11 -7.05
CA SER A 169 8.09 -2.38 -8.16
C SER A 169 8.60 -3.46 -9.12
N GLU A 170 9.91 -3.60 -9.26
CA GLU A 170 10.56 -4.53 -10.18
C GLU A 170 10.58 -5.97 -9.68
N THR A 171 10.52 -6.16 -8.35
CA THR A 171 10.75 -7.47 -7.72
C THR A 171 9.62 -7.92 -6.81
N ASP A 172 8.64 -7.05 -6.54
CA ASP A 172 7.56 -7.24 -5.57
C ASP A 172 8.04 -7.45 -4.12
N ARG A 173 9.33 -7.20 -3.86
CA ARG A 173 9.93 -7.40 -2.53
C ARG A 173 9.87 -6.13 -1.70
N CYS A 174 9.65 -6.31 -0.41
CA CYS A 174 9.82 -5.26 0.59
C CYS A 174 11.30 -4.96 0.79
N SER A 175 11.72 -3.70 0.65
CA SER A 175 13.11 -3.27 0.84
C SER A 175 13.56 -3.25 2.31
N ILE A 176 12.61 -3.27 3.25
CA ILE A 176 12.85 -3.32 4.70
C ILE A 176 12.31 -4.61 5.33
N TYR A 177 12.35 -5.73 4.61
CA TYR A 177 11.66 -6.96 5.04
C TYR A 177 12.08 -7.45 6.43
N ASP A 178 13.37 -7.40 6.75
CA ASP A 178 13.89 -7.82 8.05
C ASP A 178 13.55 -6.82 9.17
N ASP A 179 13.39 -5.55 8.82
CA ASP A 179 13.09 -4.43 9.72
C ASP A 179 11.61 -3.99 9.61
N ARG A 180 10.72 -4.89 9.17
CA ARG A 180 9.32 -4.56 8.88
C ARG A 180 8.53 -4.23 10.17
N PRO A 181 7.60 -3.25 10.12
CA PRO A 181 6.75 -2.89 11.27
C PRO A 181 5.91 -4.03 11.84
N LEU A 182 5.44 -3.87 13.08
CA LEU A 182 4.63 -4.85 13.80
C LEU A 182 3.40 -5.28 13.01
N GLN A 183 2.66 -4.33 12.42
CA GLN A 183 1.51 -4.65 11.58
C GLN A 183 1.89 -5.54 10.38
N CYS A 184 3.04 -5.29 9.75
CA CYS A 184 3.52 -6.14 8.66
C CYS A 184 3.94 -7.54 9.13
N ARG A 185 4.51 -7.67 10.34
CA ARG A 185 4.85 -8.97 10.94
C ARG A 185 3.60 -9.78 11.28
N ALA A 186 2.55 -9.10 11.74
CA ALA A 186 1.27 -9.69 12.10
C ALA A 186 0.34 -9.94 10.90
N GLN A 187 0.65 -9.39 9.72
CA GLN A 187 -0.15 -9.60 8.51
C GLN A 187 0.00 -11.04 7.99
N ALA A 188 -0.84 -11.93 8.50
CA ALA A 188 -0.98 -13.30 8.03
C ALA A 188 -2.16 -13.40 7.06
N CYS A 189 -1.90 -13.55 5.76
CA CYS A 189 -2.97 -13.72 4.77
C CYS A 189 -3.82 -14.98 5.00
N TRP A 190 -3.34 -15.90 5.84
CA TRP A 190 -3.96 -17.19 6.16
C TRP A 190 -4.62 -17.25 7.52
N ASP A 191 -4.44 -16.22 8.35
CA ASP A 191 -4.98 -16.17 9.70
C ASP A 191 -5.26 -14.71 10.06
N PRO A 192 -6.54 -14.32 10.25
CA PRO A 192 -6.87 -12.95 10.63
C PRO A 192 -6.51 -12.63 12.09
N ILE A 193 -6.33 -13.64 12.96
CA ILE A 193 -6.20 -13.46 14.41
C ILE A 193 -5.01 -12.56 14.77
N PRO A 194 -3.77 -12.79 14.28
CA PRO A 194 -2.62 -11.96 14.65
C PRO A 194 -2.80 -10.48 14.26
N ALA A 195 -3.45 -10.22 13.11
CA ALA A 195 -3.74 -8.87 12.67
C ALA A 195 -4.79 -8.19 13.56
N SER A 196 -5.83 -8.92 13.97
CA SER A 196 -6.85 -8.43 14.90
C SER A 196 -6.27 -8.14 16.28
N GLU A 197 -5.47 -9.03 16.86
CA GLU A 197 -4.79 -8.80 18.14
C GLU A 197 -3.85 -7.58 18.06
N THR A 198 -3.14 -7.43 16.95
CA THR A 198 -2.26 -6.28 16.72
C THR A 198 -3.01 -4.97 16.63
N ALA A 199 -4.21 -4.94 16.04
CA ALA A 199 -5.00 -3.72 15.93
C ALA A 199 -5.46 -3.14 17.28
N GLU A 200 -5.50 -3.96 18.33
CA GLU A 200 -5.82 -3.55 19.70
C GLU A 200 -4.58 -3.06 20.48
N MET A 201 -3.37 -3.24 19.93
CA MET A 201 -2.14 -2.77 20.57
C MET A 201 -1.97 -1.25 20.42
N PRO A 202 -1.29 -0.58 21.38
CA PRO A 202 -1.07 0.86 21.32
C PRO A 202 -0.39 1.32 20.01
N PHE A 203 -0.97 2.33 19.36
CA PHE A 203 -0.37 2.94 18.18
C PHE A 203 0.84 3.81 18.53
N LEU A 204 1.75 3.96 17.58
CA LEU A 204 2.79 4.98 17.67
C LEU A 204 2.16 6.35 17.45
N LEU A 205 2.53 7.29 18.29
CA LEU A 205 2.03 8.67 18.29
C LEU A 205 3.21 9.63 18.22
N ARG A 206 2.96 10.89 17.86
CA ARG A 206 4.02 11.92 17.77
C ARG A 206 4.61 12.22 19.15
N GLU A 207 3.83 12.13 20.22
CA GLU A 207 4.27 12.30 21.61
C GLU A 207 5.40 11.33 21.96
N HIS A 208 5.33 10.09 21.45
CA HIS A 208 6.36 9.08 21.65
C HIS A 208 7.63 9.38 20.85
N ILE A 209 7.50 9.96 19.66
CA ILE A 209 8.62 10.29 18.76
C ILE A 209 9.37 11.53 19.25
N PHE A 210 8.66 12.55 19.70
CA PHE A 210 9.21 13.85 20.11
C PHE A 210 9.30 14.01 21.63
N GLN A 211 9.25 12.90 22.36
CA GLN A 211 9.40 12.90 23.80
C GLN A 211 10.69 13.62 24.22
N GLY A 212 10.57 14.60 25.12
CA GLY A 212 11.71 15.40 25.59
C GLY A 212 12.09 16.57 24.68
N VAL A 213 11.30 16.88 23.65
CA VAL A 213 11.47 18.06 22.80
C VAL A 213 10.23 18.97 22.91
N ASP A 214 10.13 19.70 24.02
CA ASP A 214 8.95 20.50 24.37
C ASP A 214 8.52 21.46 23.26
N LEU A 215 9.48 22.16 22.65
CA LEU A 215 9.22 23.08 21.53
C LEU A 215 8.50 22.39 20.35
N MET A 216 8.86 21.15 20.04
CA MET A 216 8.21 20.41 18.95
C MET A 216 6.77 20.05 19.31
N MET A 217 6.54 19.65 20.57
CA MET A 217 5.21 19.34 21.06
C MET A 217 4.30 20.58 21.11
N GLU A 218 4.84 21.73 21.51
CA GLU A 218 4.12 23.02 21.49
C GLU A 218 3.70 23.41 20.07
N ILE A 219 4.61 23.28 19.10
CA ILE A 219 4.29 23.60 17.69
C ILE A 219 3.26 22.64 17.11
N ILE A 220 3.37 21.34 17.42
CA ILE A 220 2.39 20.34 17.01
C ILE A 220 1.02 20.67 17.61
N ALA A 221 0.94 20.97 18.89
CA ALA A 221 -0.32 21.32 19.57
C ALA A 221 -0.94 22.61 19.01
N GLU A 222 -0.12 23.62 18.72
CA GLU A 222 -0.58 24.87 18.09
C GLU A 222 -1.13 24.62 16.68
N HIS A 223 -0.45 23.77 15.90
CA HIS A 223 -0.93 23.35 14.59
C HIS A 223 -2.25 22.58 14.71
N GLU A 224 -2.41 21.66 15.65
CA GLU A 224 -3.67 20.93 15.83
C GLU A 224 -4.83 21.85 16.23
N THR A 225 -4.55 22.86 17.05
CA THR A 225 -5.56 23.83 17.50
C THR A 225 -6.07 24.67 16.34
N ARG A 226 -5.19 25.11 15.43
CA ARG A 226 -5.55 26.00 14.32
C ARG A 226 -5.86 25.29 13.00
N CYS A 227 -5.27 24.12 12.81
CA CYS A 227 -5.27 23.34 11.57
C CYS A 227 -5.65 21.87 11.82
N GLY A 228 -6.46 21.61 12.85
CA GLY A 228 -7.05 20.30 13.09
C GLY A 228 -8.01 19.91 11.97
N PHE A 229 -8.09 18.61 11.64
CA PHE A 229 -8.92 18.14 10.52
C PHE A 229 -10.41 18.53 10.66
N ALA A 230 -10.93 18.60 11.88
CA ALA A 230 -12.34 18.87 12.17
C ALA A 230 -12.88 20.20 11.60
N VAL A 231 -12.02 21.16 11.25
CA VAL A 231 -12.45 22.43 10.65
C VAL A 231 -12.83 22.30 9.17
N LEU A 232 -12.30 21.28 8.47
CA LEU A 232 -12.50 21.12 7.03
C LEU A 232 -13.93 20.67 6.66
N PRO A 233 -14.52 19.63 7.28
CA PRO A 233 -15.85 19.16 6.89
C PRO A 233 -16.92 20.25 6.93
N GLY A 234 -16.95 21.08 7.97
CA GLY A 234 -17.90 22.19 8.08
C GLY A 234 -17.73 23.21 6.96
N ALA A 235 -16.49 23.62 6.67
CA ALA A 235 -16.20 24.58 5.60
C ALA A 235 -16.60 24.06 4.21
N PHE A 236 -16.36 22.79 3.91
CA PHE A 236 -16.75 22.17 2.63
C PHE A 236 -18.25 21.86 2.52
N GLU A 237 -18.92 21.57 3.64
CA GLU A 237 -20.37 21.38 3.68
C GLU A 237 -21.11 22.69 3.40
N GLU A 238 -20.65 23.81 3.96
CA GLU A 238 -21.18 25.15 3.65
C GLU A 238 -20.97 25.53 2.18
N LEU A 239 -19.77 25.26 1.65
CA LEU A 239 -19.43 25.49 0.24
C LEU A 239 -20.35 24.74 -0.72
N SER A 240 -20.76 23.53 -0.36
CA SER A 240 -21.63 22.69 -1.19
C SER A 240 -23.11 23.08 -1.12
N ARG A 241 -23.57 23.64 0.02
CA ARG A 241 -24.99 24.02 0.23
C ARG A 241 -25.41 25.30 -0.47
N SER A 242 -24.47 26.14 -0.84
CA SER A 242 -24.74 27.48 -1.33
C SER A 242 -24.08 27.67 -2.69
N SER A 243 -24.77 28.26 -3.65
CA SER A 243 -24.24 28.57 -4.99
C SER A 243 -23.14 29.64 -4.90
N GLY A 244 -21.99 29.31 -4.30
CA GLY A 244 -20.85 30.18 -4.03
C GLY A 244 -20.63 30.60 -2.56
N GLY A 245 -21.25 29.98 -1.57
CA GLY A 245 -21.03 30.39 -0.18
C GLY A 245 -19.69 29.92 0.38
N ASN A 246 -19.08 30.87 1.07
CA ASN A 246 -17.81 30.87 1.80
C ASN A 246 -16.60 30.09 1.25
N ILE A 247 -16.38 30.10 -0.07
CA ILE A 247 -15.08 29.74 -0.66
C ILE A 247 -13.91 30.48 0.00
N GLN A 248 -14.16 31.72 0.46
CA GLN A 248 -13.18 32.53 1.16
C GLN A 248 -12.69 31.87 2.46
N GLU A 249 -13.55 31.18 3.20
CA GLU A 249 -13.16 30.45 4.41
C GLU A 249 -12.29 29.25 4.09
N VAL A 250 -12.65 28.46 3.06
CA VAL A 250 -11.79 27.35 2.59
C VAL A 250 -10.42 27.89 2.19
N LEU A 251 -10.37 28.92 1.35
CA LEU A 251 -9.10 29.53 0.93
C LEU A 251 -8.30 30.10 2.10
N ARG A 252 -8.97 30.68 3.11
CA ARG A 252 -8.33 31.17 4.34
C ARG A 252 -7.70 30.03 5.12
N LEU A 253 -8.40 28.91 5.29
CA LEU A 253 -7.89 27.71 5.97
C LEU A 253 -6.68 27.13 5.23
N LEU A 254 -6.80 26.95 3.90
CA LEU A 254 -5.72 26.44 3.05
C LEU A 254 -4.47 27.32 3.15
N SER A 255 -4.65 28.64 2.95
CA SER A 255 -3.55 29.60 3.01
C SER A 255 -2.92 29.66 4.39
N TYR A 256 -3.72 29.63 5.45
CA TYR A 256 -3.21 29.70 6.81
C TYR A 256 -2.32 28.49 7.14
N GLU A 257 -2.78 27.29 6.81
CA GLU A 257 -2.07 26.04 7.11
C GLU A 257 -0.75 25.95 6.34
N GLU A 258 -0.74 26.36 5.07
CA GLU A 258 0.48 26.43 4.29
C GLU A 258 1.46 27.46 4.85
N HIS A 259 1.00 28.68 5.17
CA HIS A 259 1.86 29.69 5.79
C HIS A 259 2.43 29.20 7.11
N PHE A 260 1.66 28.43 7.90
CA PHE A 260 2.16 27.80 9.12
C PHE A 260 3.30 26.82 8.82
N ARG A 261 3.13 25.91 7.86
CA ARG A 261 4.19 24.97 7.44
C ARG A 261 5.43 25.68 6.94
N GLN A 262 5.25 26.73 6.14
CA GLN A 262 6.35 27.52 5.60
C GLN A 262 7.09 28.27 6.71
N PHE A 263 6.36 28.89 7.64
CA PHE A 263 6.92 29.57 8.80
C PHE A 263 7.76 28.62 9.66
N VAL A 264 7.24 27.43 9.97
CA VAL A 264 7.99 26.41 10.71
C VAL A 264 9.23 25.99 9.92
N SER A 265 9.10 25.70 8.62
CA SER A 265 10.24 25.38 7.76
C SER A 265 11.34 26.44 7.84
N ASP A 266 10.99 27.71 7.73
CA ASP A 266 11.95 28.81 7.65
C ASP A 266 12.56 29.17 9.01
N LYS A 267 11.77 29.18 10.09
CA LYS A 267 12.29 29.43 11.45
C LYS A 267 13.31 28.38 11.86
N PHE A 268 12.99 27.11 11.63
CA PHE A 268 13.88 26.02 11.98
C PHE A 268 15.15 25.99 11.12
N LYS A 269 15.08 26.38 9.84
CA LYS A 269 16.29 26.64 9.02
C LYS A 269 17.21 27.71 9.63
N ILE A 270 16.64 28.78 10.18
CA ILE A 270 17.38 29.91 10.77
C ILE A 270 18.08 29.48 12.07
N ASP A 271 17.41 28.70 12.91
CA ASP A 271 17.93 28.29 14.23
C ASP A 271 18.88 27.08 14.19
N LYS A 272 19.40 26.73 13.00
CA LYS A 272 20.29 25.56 12.72
C LYS A 272 19.64 24.18 12.89
N PHE A 273 18.36 24.09 13.25
CA PHE A 273 17.59 22.84 13.24
C PHE A 273 16.91 22.68 11.89
N LYS A 274 17.57 22.11 10.89
CA LYS A 274 16.91 21.90 9.58
C LYS A 274 15.84 20.81 9.69
N ILE A 275 14.56 21.19 9.84
CA ILE A 275 13.43 20.29 9.58
C ILE A 275 13.31 20.18 8.05
N PRO A 276 13.62 19.01 7.45
CA PRO A 276 13.49 18.84 6.02
C PRO A 276 12.01 18.94 5.62
N ALA A 277 11.72 19.54 4.46
CA ALA A 277 10.34 19.69 3.98
C ALA A 277 9.61 18.34 3.89
N GLN A 278 10.35 17.27 3.58
CA GLN A 278 9.84 15.91 3.52
C GLN A 278 9.34 15.35 4.88
N ASN A 279 9.76 15.94 6.01
CA ASN A 279 9.32 15.54 7.35
C ASN A 279 8.06 16.29 7.81
N MET A 280 7.56 17.27 7.04
CA MET A 280 6.38 18.06 7.43
C MET A 280 5.11 17.20 7.56
N GLU A 281 5.02 16.12 6.80
CA GLU A 281 3.89 15.19 6.91
C GLU A 281 3.95 14.32 8.17
N LEU A 282 5.14 14.01 8.68
CA LEU A 282 5.28 13.38 9.99
C LEU A 282 4.84 14.34 11.10
N LEU A 283 5.17 15.62 11.01
CA LEU A 283 4.80 16.61 12.04
C LEU A 283 3.32 16.97 12.03
N PHE A 284 2.80 17.31 10.85
CA PHE A 284 1.52 17.99 10.70
C PHE A 284 0.48 17.17 9.91
N GLY A 285 0.84 15.96 9.49
CA GLY A 285 0.04 15.18 8.57
C GLY A 285 0.01 15.77 7.17
N ARG A 286 -0.88 15.24 6.34
CA ARG A 286 -1.10 15.71 4.96
C ARG A 286 -1.62 17.15 4.98
N SER A 287 -1.14 17.98 4.04
CA SER A 287 -1.54 19.39 3.97
C SER A 287 -3.05 19.53 3.75
N PHE A 288 -3.63 20.64 4.19
CA PHE A 288 -5.04 20.91 3.91
C PHE A 288 -5.35 20.89 2.40
N THR A 289 -4.43 21.39 1.58
CA THR A 289 -4.48 21.31 0.11
C THR A 289 -4.62 19.86 -0.38
N ARG A 290 -3.86 18.91 0.19
CA ARG A 290 -3.99 17.49 -0.16
C ARG A 290 -5.28 16.87 0.37
N MET A 291 -5.82 17.37 1.49
CA MET A 291 -7.05 16.88 2.09
C MET A 291 -8.32 17.35 1.39
N THR A 292 -8.26 18.37 0.53
CA THR A 292 -9.44 18.82 -0.22
C THR A 292 -10.05 17.71 -1.09
N THR A 293 -9.23 16.75 -1.52
CA THR A 293 -9.66 15.62 -2.37
C THR A 293 -10.67 14.72 -1.67
N LEU A 294 -10.63 14.65 -0.33
CA LEU A 294 -11.62 13.94 0.48
C LEU A 294 -13.02 14.57 0.37
N PHE A 295 -13.10 15.82 -0.07
CA PHE A 295 -14.33 16.57 -0.26
C PHE A 295 -14.70 16.74 -1.74
N GLY A 296 -13.99 16.06 -2.66
CA GLY A 296 -14.22 16.17 -4.10
C GLY A 296 -13.68 17.46 -4.72
N PHE A 297 -12.64 18.05 -4.12
CA PHE A 297 -11.96 19.23 -4.66
C PHE A 297 -10.46 19.02 -4.74
N ARG A 298 -9.80 19.64 -5.72
CA ARG A 298 -8.34 19.75 -5.82
C ARG A 298 -7.93 21.20 -5.95
N VAL A 299 -6.75 21.53 -5.44
CA VAL A 299 -6.16 22.85 -5.67
C VAL A 299 -5.25 22.78 -6.88
N ALA A 300 -5.46 23.66 -7.85
CA ALA A 300 -4.55 23.88 -8.97
C ALA A 300 -3.88 25.25 -8.83
N GLU A 301 -2.65 25.36 -9.32
CA GLU A 301 -1.92 26.61 -9.41
C GLU A 301 -1.80 27.00 -10.89
N GLU A 302 -2.26 28.20 -11.21
CA GLU A 302 -2.15 28.81 -12.52
C GLU A 302 -0.70 29.30 -12.77
N PRO A 303 -0.30 29.55 -14.03
CA PRO A 303 1.07 30.00 -14.35
C PRO A 303 1.50 31.31 -13.68
N ASP A 304 0.54 32.14 -13.26
CA ASP A 304 0.78 33.40 -12.54
C ASP A 304 0.89 33.22 -11.02
N GLY A 305 0.80 31.98 -10.52
CA GLY A 305 0.80 31.63 -9.10
C GLY A 305 -0.56 31.73 -8.43
N THR A 306 -1.62 32.09 -9.17
CA THR A 306 -2.99 32.09 -8.64
C THR A 306 -3.43 30.67 -8.33
N ARG A 307 -4.02 30.46 -7.16
CA ARG A 307 -4.54 29.15 -6.77
C ARG A 307 -6.04 29.06 -6.89
N CYS A 308 -6.49 28.03 -7.59
CA CYS A 308 -7.88 27.77 -7.90
C CYS A 308 -8.32 26.47 -7.22
N LEU A 309 -9.46 26.52 -6.53
CA LEU A 309 -10.12 25.32 -6.05
C LEU A 309 -10.99 24.78 -7.20
N LEU A 310 -10.67 23.57 -7.66
CA LEU A 310 -11.36 22.89 -8.76
C LEU A 310 -12.14 21.70 -8.22
N VAL A 311 -13.27 21.39 -8.84
CA VAL A 311 -13.97 20.11 -8.58
C VAL A 311 -13.09 18.98 -9.07
N ASP A 312 -12.90 17.98 -8.22
CA ASP A 312 -12.14 16.77 -8.54
C ASP A 312 -13.08 15.81 -9.26
N GLU A 313 -12.93 15.69 -10.59
CA GLU A 313 -13.78 14.78 -11.36
C GLU A 313 -13.50 13.32 -10.95
N PRO A 314 -14.54 12.51 -10.69
CA PRO A 314 -14.37 11.10 -10.34
C PRO A 314 -13.75 10.36 -11.53
N GLY A 315 -12.44 10.17 -11.48
CA GLY A 315 -11.61 9.62 -12.55
C GLY A 315 -10.12 9.94 -12.40
N GLY A 316 -9.77 10.95 -11.61
CA GLY A 316 -8.40 11.29 -11.22
C GLY A 316 -7.86 10.46 -10.05
N ARG A 317 -7.70 9.15 -10.26
CA ARG A 317 -6.87 8.18 -9.49
C ARG A 317 -6.53 8.53 -8.02
N ALA A 318 -7.20 7.84 -7.08
CA ALA A 318 -6.72 7.56 -5.73
C ALA A 318 -6.17 6.12 -5.64
#